data_AF-A0A349QZD0-F1
#
_entry.id   AF-A0A349QZD0-F1
#
_cell.length_a   1.000
_cell.length_b   1.000
_cell.length_c   1.000
_cell.angle_alpha   90.00
_cell.angle_beta   90.00
_cell.angle_gamma   90.00
#
_symmetry.space_group_name_H-M   'P 1'
#
loop_
_entity.id
_entity.type
_entity.pdbx_description
1 polymer ?
#
loop_
_entity_poly.entity_id
_entity_poly.type
_entity_poly.pdbx_seq_one_letter_code
_entity_poly.pdbx_strand_id
1 'polypeptide(L)'
;YLFGAGPFQDAGLKATYSFSDKVALMVGLFNDWNVYQDMNGVSHVGSQLAYTPNDKSSFYLNFLTGSSAGGKNNYSSGTLVDLVANYDFTSKFFLGLNATNYKKRDGGGY
;
A
#
# COMPACT_ATOMS: atom_id res chain seq x y z
N TYR A 1 2.07 1.37 11.29
CA TYR A 1 1.77 1.15 9.86
C TYR A 1 0.69 0.12 9.59
N LEU A 2 -0.04 -0.37 10.61
CA LEU A 2 -1.03 -1.46 10.41
C LEU A 2 -2.50 -0.97 10.35
N PHE A 3 -2.86 0.11 11.05
CA PHE A 3 -4.28 0.52 11.17
C PHE A 3 -4.56 2.04 11.10
N GLY A 4 -3.54 2.90 11.06
CA GLY A 4 -3.73 4.36 11.03
C GLY A 4 -3.05 5.08 9.86
N ALA A 5 -2.30 4.35 9.03
CA ALA A 5 -1.53 4.88 7.91
C ALA A 5 -1.28 3.73 6.92
N GLY A 6 -2.37 3.15 6.40
CA GLY A 6 -2.32 2.03 5.47
C GLY A 6 -1.97 2.51 4.06
N PRO A 7 -1.34 1.69 3.22
CA PRO A 7 -1.08 2.08 1.83
C PRO A 7 -2.39 2.48 1.15
N PHE A 8 -2.35 3.57 0.39
CA PHE A 8 -3.44 4.11 -0.44
C PHE A 8 -4.55 4.93 0.23
N GLN A 9 -4.30 5.51 1.40
CA GLN A 9 -5.22 6.47 2.05
C GLN A 9 -5.18 7.88 1.43
N ASP A 10 -4.17 8.18 0.60
CA ASP A 10 -3.95 9.50 0.02
C ASP A 10 -4.65 9.69 -1.33
N ALA A 11 -4.92 10.94 -1.70
CA ALA A 11 -5.44 11.30 -3.01
C ALA A 11 -4.45 10.89 -4.10
N GLY A 12 -4.95 10.23 -5.14
CA GLY A 12 -4.10 9.70 -6.20
C GLY A 12 -4.89 9.10 -7.35
N LEU A 13 -4.17 8.75 -8.40
CA LEU A 13 -4.70 7.99 -9.54
C LEU A 13 -4.35 6.52 -9.36
N LYS A 14 -5.35 5.66 -9.52
CA LYS A 14 -5.19 4.20 -9.49
C LYS A 14 -5.67 3.62 -10.80
N ALA A 15 -4.92 2.69 -11.34
CA ALA A 15 -5.32 1.87 -12.48
C ALA A 15 -5.21 0.40 -12.09
N THR A 16 -6.24 -0.38 -12.39
CA THR A 16 -6.29 -1.82 -12.11
C THR A 16 -6.43 -2.58 -13.41
N TYR A 17 -5.61 -3.61 -13.57
CA TYR A 17 -5.72 -4.56 -14.67
C TYR A 17 -5.99 -5.96 -14.10
N SER A 18 -7.10 -6.57 -14.52
CA SER A 18 -7.43 -7.95 -14.19
C SER A 18 -6.86 -8.88 -15.26
N PHE A 19 -5.86 -9.68 -14.91
CA PHE A 19 -5.30 -10.70 -15.81
C PHE A 19 -6.24 -11.89 -15.96
N SER A 20 -7.04 -12.15 -14.93
CA SER A 20 -8.06 -13.20 -14.89
C SER A 20 -9.05 -12.90 -13.76
N ASP A 21 -10.03 -13.78 -13.58
CA ASP A 21 -10.95 -13.74 -12.44
C ASP A 21 -10.24 -13.94 -11.08
N LYS A 22 -8.98 -14.40 -11.09
CA LYS A 22 -8.22 -14.74 -9.88
C LYS A 22 -7.05 -13.80 -9.60
N VAL A 23 -6.57 -13.06 -10.59
CA VAL A 23 -5.33 -12.27 -10.47
C VAL A 23 -5.56 -10.88 -11.04
N ALA A 24 -5.32 -9.86 -10.23
CA ALA A 24 -5.37 -8.46 -10.64
C ALA A 24 -4.16 -7.70 -10.10
N LEU A 25 -3.67 -6.73 -10.87
CA LEU A 25 -2.64 -5.79 -10.43
C LEU A 25 -3.23 -4.38 -10.45
N MET A 26 -3.17 -3.73 -9.29
CA MET A 26 -3.37 -2.29 -9.18
C MET A 26 -2.01 -1.60 -9.14
N VAL A 27 -1.89 -0.51 -9.87
CA VAL A 27 -0.79 0.44 -9.73
C VAL A 27 -1.39 1.82 -9.45
N GLY A 28 -0.67 2.65 -8.71
CA GLY A 28 -1.14 3.99 -8.41
C GLY A 28 -0.02 4.97 -8.17
N LEU A 29 -0.38 6.22 -8.41
CA LEU A 29 0.41 7.41 -8.19
C LEU A 29 -0.32 8.23 -7.13
N PHE A 30 0.39 8.60 -6.07
CA PHE A 30 -0.18 9.23 -4.88
C PHE A 30 0.52 10.55 -4.59
N ASN A 31 -0.24 11.52 -4.11
CA ASN A 31 0.27 12.76 -3.53
C ASN A 31 0.91 12.50 -2.16
N ASP A 32 1.57 13.51 -1.60
CA ASP A 32 2.39 13.36 -0.39
C ASP A 32 1.63 12.83 0.84
N TRP A 33 2.34 12.03 1.64
CA TRP A 33 1.83 11.25 2.77
C TRP A 33 1.30 12.16 3.89
N ASN A 34 0.02 12.04 4.28
CA ASN A 34 -0.53 12.64 5.52
C ASN A 34 -0.35 14.17 5.67
N VAL A 35 -0.50 14.95 4.60
CA VAL A 35 -0.44 16.43 4.63
C VAL A 35 -1.74 17.04 4.09
N TYR A 36 -2.26 18.09 4.75
CA TYR A 36 -3.49 18.81 4.35
C TYR A 36 -3.33 19.62 3.05
N GLN A 37 -2.09 19.92 2.65
CA GLN A 37 -1.75 20.59 1.41
C GLN A 37 -0.43 19.99 0.90
N ASP A 38 -0.45 19.49 -0.32
CA ASP A 38 0.75 19.03 -1.01
C ASP A 38 1.30 20.19 -1.87
N MET A 39 2.56 20.58 -1.63
CA MET A 39 3.27 21.59 -2.40
C MET A 39 4.22 21.00 -3.46
N ASN A 40 4.27 19.67 -3.60
CA ASN A 40 5.20 18.96 -4.49
C ASN A 40 4.52 18.05 -5.55
N GLY A 41 3.21 17.81 -5.45
CA GLY A 41 2.49 16.96 -6.40
C GLY A 41 2.84 15.47 -6.25
N VAL A 42 2.47 14.65 -7.24
CA VAL A 42 2.63 13.18 -7.21
C VAL A 42 4.06 12.78 -6.81
N SER A 43 4.21 12.21 -5.62
CA SER A 43 5.51 11.96 -4.99
C SER A 43 5.68 10.51 -4.51
N HIS A 44 4.60 9.72 -4.61
CA HIS A 44 4.54 8.34 -4.17
C HIS A 44 4.01 7.43 -5.28
N VAL A 45 4.57 6.23 -5.37
CA VAL A 45 4.12 5.16 -6.27
C VAL A 45 3.87 3.91 -5.46
N GLY A 46 2.76 3.25 -5.76
CA GLY A 46 2.42 2.01 -5.10
C GLY A 46 1.77 1.02 -6.04
N SER A 47 1.73 -0.23 -5.61
CA SER A 47 1.08 -1.32 -6.32
C SER A 47 0.46 -2.30 -5.34
N GLN A 48 -0.56 -3.01 -5.81
CA GLN A 48 -1.18 -4.11 -5.11
C GLN A 48 -1.37 -5.25 -6.09
N LEU A 49 -0.73 -6.38 -5.82
CA LEU A 49 -1.03 -7.64 -6.50
C LEU A 49 -2.07 -8.39 -5.69
N ALA A 50 -3.26 -8.57 -6.27
CA ALA A 50 -4.34 -9.35 -5.70
C ALA A 50 -4.36 -10.75 -6.30
N TYR A 51 -4.49 -11.76 -5.45
CA TYR A 51 -4.64 -13.16 -5.81
C TYR A 51 -5.77 -13.82 -5.02
N THR A 52 -6.81 -14.26 -5.72
CA THR A 52 -8.00 -14.91 -5.17
C THR A 52 -8.17 -16.26 -5.86
N PRO A 53 -7.48 -17.32 -5.41
CA PRO A 53 -7.47 -18.61 -6.11
C PRO A 53 -8.85 -19.31 -6.13
N ASN A 54 -9.68 -19.01 -5.13
CA ASN A 54 -11.01 -19.55 -4.89
C ASN A 54 -11.78 -18.65 -3.91
N ASP A 55 -13.05 -18.97 -3.69
CA ASP A 55 -13.96 -18.17 -2.84
C ASP A 55 -13.62 -18.17 -1.34
N LYS A 56 -12.69 -19.02 -0.89
CA LYS A 56 -12.31 -19.14 0.53
C LYS A 56 -11.05 -18.35 0.88
N SER A 57 -10.34 -17.79 -0.10
CA SER A 57 -9.04 -17.21 0.16
C SER A 57 -8.70 -16.05 -0.73
N SER A 58 -8.09 -15.02 -0.15
CA SER A 58 -7.56 -13.88 -0.87
C SER A 58 -6.22 -13.45 -0.29
N PHE A 59 -5.33 -13.02 -1.17
CA PHE A 59 -3.98 -12.59 -0.84
C PHE A 59 -3.73 -11.27 -1.55
N TYR A 60 -3.13 -10.33 -0.83
CA TYR A 60 -2.75 -9.02 -1.34
C TYR A 60 -1.30 -8.77 -0.96
N LEU A 61 -0.46 -8.54 -1.96
CA LEU A 61 0.87 -8.03 -1.77
C LEU A 61 0.88 -6.56 -2.17
N ASN A 62 1.04 -5.70 -1.17
CA ASN A 62 1.08 -4.26 -1.30
C ASN A 62 2.52 -3.77 -1.29
N PHE A 63 2.79 -2.78 -2.13
CA PHE A 63 4.04 -2.05 -2.18
C PHE A 63 3.75 -0.56 -2.25
N LEU A 64 4.51 0.24 -1.52
CA LEU A 64 4.42 1.69 -1.58
C LEU A 64 5.81 2.29 -1.31
N THR A 65 6.22 3.24 -2.12
CA THR A 65 7.46 3.98 -1.95
C THR A 65 7.28 5.40 -2.45
N GLY A 66 8.05 6.35 -1.93
CA GLY A 66 7.98 7.71 -2.42
C GLY A 66 9.08 8.58 -1.86
N SER A 67 8.88 9.88 -1.95
CA SER A 67 9.65 10.90 -1.23
C SER A 67 8.71 12.00 -0.79
N SER A 68 9.01 12.68 0.32
CA SER A 68 8.17 13.78 0.82
C SER A 68 8.89 15.12 0.72
N ALA A 69 8.14 16.21 0.67
CA ALA A 69 8.69 17.56 0.63
C ALA A 69 8.98 18.12 2.03
N GLY A 70 10.14 18.74 2.23
CA GLY A 70 10.27 19.85 3.19
C GLY A 70 11.26 19.65 4.35
N GLY A 71 12.36 20.39 4.30
CA GLY A 71 13.32 20.59 5.40
C GLY A 71 14.76 20.56 4.92
N LYS A 72 15.69 21.13 5.69
CA LYS A 72 17.08 21.52 5.30
C LYS A 72 17.92 20.45 4.54
N ASN A 73 17.48 19.18 4.52
CA ASN A 73 18.12 18.04 3.88
C ASN A 73 17.17 17.09 3.09
N ASN A 74 15.96 17.50 2.67
CA ASN A 74 14.99 16.66 1.93
C ASN A 74 14.61 15.33 2.61
N TYR A 75 13.56 15.34 3.44
CA TYR A 75 13.02 14.14 4.09
C TYR A 75 12.43 13.17 3.05
N SER A 76 13.02 11.98 2.87
CA SER A 76 12.46 10.93 2.01
C SER A 76 11.48 10.05 2.79
N SER A 77 10.28 9.80 2.23
CA SER A 77 9.42 8.73 2.73
C SER A 77 10.08 7.36 2.49
N GLY A 78 9.73 6.39 3.34
CA GLY A 78 10.30 5.05 3.31
C GLY A 78 9.65 4.14 2.26
N THR A 79 10.12 2.91 2.20
CA THR A 79 9.53 1.85 1.38
C THR A 79 8.75 0.89 2.26
N LEU A 80 7.52 0.58 1.87
CA LEU A 80 6.64 -0.37 2.51
C LEU A 80 6.39 -1.57 1.60
N VAL A 81 6.49 -2.76 2.19
CA VAL A 81 5.97 -4.01 1.64
C VAL A 81 5.02 -4.61 2.66
N ASP A 82 3.83 -4.98 2.24
CA ASP A 82 2.78 -5.47 3.12
C ASP A 82 2.06 -6.67 2.51
N LEU A 83 1.92 -7.73 3.28
CA LEU A 83 1.19 -8.94 2.91
C LEU A 83 -0.08 -9.05 3.73
N VAL A 84 -1.22 -9.07 3.06
CA VAL A 84 -2.52 -9.41 3.66
C VAL A 84 -2.98 -10.74 3.10
N ALA A 85 -3.30 -11.68 3.98
CA ALA A 85 -3.81 -12.99 3.62
C ALA A 85 -5.09 -13.27 4.41
N ASN A 86 -6.10 -13.81 3.73
CA ASN A 86 -7.40 -14.10 4.28
C ASN A 86 -7.77 -15.55 3.93
N TYR A 87 -8.30 -16.29 4.91
CA TYR A 87 -8.76 -17.65 4.69
C TYR A 87 -10.02 -17.98 5.51
N ASP A 88 -11.03 -18.49 4.82
CA ASP A 88 -12.27 -19.00 5.40
C ASP A 88 -12.13 -20.49 5.66
N PHE A 89 -11.93 -20.84 6.93
CA PHE A 89 -11.89 -22.24 7.35
C PHE A 89 -13.27 -22.88 7.33
N THR A 90 -14.30 -22.11 7.71
CA THR A 90 -15.71 -22.51 7.68
C THR A 90 -16.58 -21.30 7.33
N SER A 91 -17.88 -21.52 7.09
CA SER A 91 -18.84 -20.42 6.90
C SER A 91 -19.01 -19.49 8.11
N LYS A 92 -18.44 -19.85 9.27
CA LYS A 92 -18.54 -19.08 10.52
C LYS A 92 -17.18 -18.68 11.10
N PHE A 93 -16.08 -19.11 10.49
CA PHE A 93 -14.74 -18.86 11.00
C PHE A 93 -13.78 -18.51 9.86
N PHE A 94 -13.27 -17.29 9.94
CA PHE A 94 -12.34 -16.64 9.03
C PHE A 94 -11.09 -16.21 9.81
N LEU A 95 -9.93 -16.30 9.18
CA LEU A 95 -8.67 -15.76 9.70
C LEU A 95 -8.04 -14.81 8.69
N GLY A 96 -7.76 -13.60 9.16
CA GLY A 96 -6.94 -12.62 8.45
C GLY A 96 -5.55 -12.52 9.08
N LEU A 97 -4.53 -12.47 8.24
CA LEU A 97 -3.14 -12.18 8.61
C LEU A 97 -2.70 -10.92 7.87
N ASN A 98 -2.04 -10.01 8.59
CA ASN A 98 -1.37 -8.86 8.00
C ASN A 98 0.08 -8.82 8.53
N ALA A 99 1.04 -8.79 7.59
CA ALA A 99 2.46 -8.67 7.88
C ALA A 99 3.08 -7.54 7.05
N THR A 100 3.44 -6.45 7.72
CA THR A 100 4.06 -5.27 7.10
C THR A 100 5.54 -5.16 7.45
N ASN A 101 6.37 -4.87 6.45
CA ASN A 101 7.73 -4.40 6.63
C ASN A 101 7.85 -2.97 6.07
N TYR A 102 8.29 -2.03 6.92
CA TYR A 102 8.52 -0.65 6.53
C TYR A 102 9.98 -0.28 6.76
N LYS A 103 10.69 0.05 5.68
CA LYS A 103 12.06 0.53 5.71
C LYS A 103 12.08 2.04 5.54
N LYS A 104 12.41 2.76 6.62
CA LYS A 104 12.67 4.20 6.58
C LYS A 104 13.94 4.47 5.76
N ARG A 105 13.94 5.54 4.95
CA ARG A 105 15.17 6.11 4.38
C ARG A 105 15.78 7.10 5.37
N ASP A 106 17.10 7.23 5.35
CA ASP A 106 17.84 8.07 6.29
C ASP A 106 17.32 9.50 6.30
N GLY A 107 17.16 10.05 7.50
CA GLY A 107 16.57 11.36 7.72
C GLY A 107 15.04 11.40 7.60
N GLY A 108 14.36 10.37 7.11
CA GLY A 108 12.90 10.33 6.93
C GLY A 108 12.11 10.08 8.22
N GLY A 109 11.18 10.98 8.53
CA GLY A 109 10.10 10.84 9.51
C GLY A 109 8.83 11.44 8.90
N TYR A 110 7.66 11.04 9.43
CA TYR A 110 6.35 11.45 8.93
C TYR A 110 6.25 12.96 8.69
#